data_AF-A0AA88VMQ6-F1
#
_entry.id   AF-A0AA88VMQ6-F1
#
_cell.length_a   1.000
_cell.length_b   1.000
_cell.length_c   1.000
_cell.angle_alpha   90.00
_cell.angle_beta   90.00
_cell.angle_gamma   90.00
#
_symmetry.space_group_name_H-M   'P 1'
#
loop_
_entity.id
_entity.type
_entity.pdbx_description
1 polymer ?
#
loop_
_entity_poly.entity_id
_entity_poly.type
_entity_poly.pdbx_seq_one_letter_code
_entity_poly.pdbx_strand_id
1 'polypeptide(L)'
;MERTLFTPKEARYPNNQSNGHYQLEMQSTNQPQSSHTSTSRSSDSGEPCGDGKWASKLLRECARAISEKDSTKIHHLLWMLNELASPYGDCDQKLASYFLQALFCKATESGQRCFKTLTSVAEKSHSFDSARKLILKFQEVSPWTTFGHVASNGAILESLEGESKLHIIDISDTLCTQWPTLLEALATRNDETPHLKLTVVVTASIVRSVMKEISQRMEKFARLMGVPFEFNVVSGLKSLGELTKEALGVQEDEAIAVNCIGALRKIEVEERGDVVRMLSSLQPRVVTVVEEEADFSSSKTDFVKCFEECLRFYTLYFEMLEESFIPTSNERLMLERECSRSMVRVLACEDEKGHDGDCERRERGSQWSERLKEVFSPVGFSDDCVDDVKALLKRYRTGWSHVLTQGDDSSGIYLTWKDEAVVWASAWKP
;
A
#
# COMPACT_ATOMS: atom_id res chain seq x y z
N MET A 1 21.54 28.22 43.48
CA MET A 1 22.95 28.44 43.15
C MET A 1 23.52 27.14 42.60
N GLU A 2 24.06 27.26 41.38
CA GLU A 2 25.14 26.49 40.75
C GLU A 2 25.06 24.98 40.42
N ARG A 3 25.21 24.77 39.10
CA ARG A 3 25.72 23.67 38.25
C ARG A 3 26.63 22.63 38.97
N THR A 4 26.76 21.38 38.53
CA THR A 4 27.51 20.97 37.32
C THR A 4 27.41 19.43 37.08
N LEU A 5 27.52 19.04 35.81
CA LEU A 5 27.62 17.69 35.21
C LEU A 5 28.86 16.88 35.66
N PHE A 6 28.80 15.54 35.64
CA PHE A 6 29.97 14.67 35.37
C PHE A 6 29.59 13.26 34.85
N THR A 7 30.27 12.84 33.78
CA THR A 7 30.35 11.52 33.12
C THR A 7 31.31 10.54 33.83
N PRO A 8 31.22 9.21 33.63
CA PRO A 8 32.32 8.28 33.93
C PRO A 8 33.07 7.76 32.68
N LYS A 9 34.38 7.52 32.89
CA LYS A 9 35.43 7.09 31.96
C LYS A 9 35.64 5.56 31.94
N GLU A 10 36.21 5.06 30.84
CA GLU A 10 36.85 3.74 30.68
C GLU A 10 38.25 3.61 31.33
N ALA A 11 38.63 2.36 31.64
CA ALA A 11 39.99 1.83 31.84
C ALA A 11 39.93 0.28 31.91
N ARG A 12 40.96 -0.57 31.70
CA ARG A 12 42.12 -0.71 30.77
C ARG A 12 42.83 -2.06 31.15
N TYR A 13 43.14 -2.93 30.17
CA TYR A 13 44.28 -3.93 30.07
C TYR A 13 44.44 -5.12 31.07
N PRO A 14 45.37 -6.13 30.88
CA PRO A 14 46.23 -6.52 29.73
C PRO A 14 46.33 -8.06 29.39
N ASN A 15 47.12 -8.34 28.33
CA ASN A 15 47.66 -9.61 27.76
C ASN A 15 48.44 -10.56 28.71
N ASN A 16 48.49 -11.87 28.34
CA ASN A 16 49.73 -12.66 28.34
C ASN A 16 49.68 -13.95 27.49
N GLN A 17 50.79 -14.25 26.80
CA GLN A 17 51.07 -15.44 25.97
C GLN A 17 51.82 -16.53 26.76
N SER A 18 51.75 -17.81 26.32
CA SER A 18 52.89 -18.75 26.37
C SER A 18 52.68 -19.99 25.48
N ASN A 19 53.79 -20.47 24.92
CA ASN A 19 54.01 -21.47 23.85
C ASN A 19 53.94 -22.95 24.28
N GLY A 20 53.81 -23.86 23.30
CA GLY A 20 54.30 -25.24 23.40
C GLY A 20 53.90 -26.18 22.24
N HIS A 21 54.79 -26.36 21.25
CA HIS A 21 54.74 -27.33 20.14
C HIS A 21 55.11 -28.75 20.60
N TYR A 22 54.48 -29.81 20.05
CA TYR A 22 55.14 -31.06 19.60
C TYR A 22 54.28 -31.77 18.54
N GLN A 23 54.94 -32.25 17.50
CA GLN A 23 54.39 -32.92 16.30
C GLN A 23 55.10 -34.28 16.19
N LEU A 24 54.40 -35.36 15.80
CA LEU A 24 55.00 -36.57 15.21
C LEU A 24 53.91 -37.39 14.49
N GLU A 25 54.14 -37.64 13.20
CA GLU A 25 53.37 -38.51 12.32
C GLU A 25 53.75 -39.99 12.48
N MET A 26 52.81 -40.90 12.18
CA MET A 26 53.14 -42.15 11.49
C MET A 26 51.91 -42.76 10.78
N GLN A 27 52.11 -43.14 9.51
CA GLN A 27 51.17 -43.86 8.63
C GLN A 27 51.20 -45.38 8.91
N SER A 28 50.05 -46.07 8.77
CA SER A 28 49.88 -47.25 7.88
C SER A 28 48.57 -48.03 8.14
N THR A 29 48.07 -48.60 7.05
CA THR A 29 46.84 -49.36 6.70
C THR A 29 46.40 -50.54 7.58
N ASN A 30 45.06 -50.72 7.73
CA ASN A 30 44.32 -51.97 7.46
C ASN A 30 42.79 -51.82 7.70
N GLN A 31 41.96 -52.32 6.77
CA GLN A 31 40.51 -52.56 6.88
C GLN A 31 40.24 -54.02 7.32
N PRO A 32 38.99 -54.46 7.60
CA PRO A 32 37.85 -53.78 8.23
C PRO A 32 37.25 -54.64 9.38
N GLN A 33 36.58 -54.04 10.37
CA GLN A 33 35.60 -54.80 11.18
C GLN A 33 34.55 -53.91 11.83
N SER A 34 33.32 -54.40 11.73
CA SER A 34 32.04 -53.78 12.09
C SER A 34 31.88 -53.53 13.60
N SER A 35 31.48 -52.32 13.97
CA SER A 35 30.70 -52.09 15.19
C SER A 35 29.94 -50.77 15.08
N HIS A 36 28.62 -50.89 15.21
CA HIS A 36 27.64 -49.82 15.22
C HIS A 36 27.91 -48.80 16.33
N THR A 37 27.98 -47.51 16.00
CA THR A 37 27.47 -46.45 16.89
C THR A 37 27.19 -45.16 16.11
N SER A 38 26.04 -44.58 16.39
CA SER A 38 25.33 -43.53 15.66
C SER A 38 26.04 -42.18 15.69
N THR A 39 26.07 -41.49 14.54
CA THR A 39 26.03 -40.02 14.40
C THR A 39 25.91 -39.67 12.92
N SER A 40 24.69 -39.72 12.38
CA SER A 40 24.41 -39.15 11.05
C SER A 40 24.05 -37.69 11.20
N ARG A 41 24.99 -36.81 10.85
CA ARG A 41 24.72 -35.45 10.40
C ARG A 41 23.91 -35.56 9.11
N SER A 42 22.63 -35.19 9.12
CA SER A 42 21.89 -34.97 7.89
C SER A 42 22.18 -33.55 7.41
N SER A 43 22.98 -33.46 6.36
CA SER A 43 23.02 -32.31 5.48
C SER A 43 21.62 -32.09 4.92
N ASP A 44 20.94 -31.04 5.39
CA ASP A 44 19.66 -30.63 4.82
C ASP A 44 19.95 -29.85 3.54
N SER A 45 20.07 -30.59 2.44
CA SER A 45 19.99 -30.06 1.09
C SER A 45 18.54 -29.65 0.88
N GLY A 46 18.26 -28.35 0.96
CA GLY A 46 16.94 -27.78 0.73
C GLY A 46 16.36 -28.24 -0.60
N GLU A 47 15.36 -29.11 -0.51
CA GLU A 47 14.45 -29.41 -1.61
C GLU A 47 13.42 -28.27 -1.76
N PRO A 48 12.96 -28.00 -2.99
CA PRO A 48 12.11 -26.86 -3.29
C PRO A 48 10.68 -27.08 -2.78
N CYS A 49 10.10 -26.00 -2.22
CA CYS A 49 8.74 -25.85 -1.71
C CYS A 49 7.69 -26.69 -2.47
N GLY A 50 7.26 -27.81 -1.87
CA GLY A 50 6.33 -28.76 -2.46
C GLY A 50 5.04 -29.03 -1.66
N ASP A 51 4.80 -28.33 -0.54
CA ASP A 51 3.61 -28.53 0.33
C ASP A 51 2.91 -27.20 0.74
N GLY A 52 3.29 -26.08 0.10
CA GLY A 52 3.21 -24.73 0.66
C GLY A 52 1.92 -23.93 0.46
N LYS A 53 0.74 -24.48 0.73
CA LYS A 53 -0.54 -23.70 0.79
C LYS A 53 -1.52 -24.19 1.85
N TRP A 54 -1.04 -24.63 3.02
CA TRP A 54 -1.93 -25.18 4.06
C TRP A 54 -2.89 -24.11 4.60
N ALA A 55 -2.41 -22.86 4.72
CA ALA A 55 -3.18 -21.75 5.25
C ALA A 55 -4.41 -21.48 4.39
N SER A 56 -4.21 -21.36 3.06
CA SER A 56 -5.30 -21.11 2.12
C SER A 56 -6.41 -22.16 2.22
N LYS A 57 -6.06 -23.45 2.33
CA LYS A 57 -7.03 -24.53 2.46
C LYS A 57 -7.84 -24.42 3.76
N LEU A 58 -7.17 -24.32 4.91
CA LEU A 58 -7.86 -24.23 6.22
C LEU A 58 -8.73 -22.97 6.33
N LEU A 59 -8.23 -21.84 5.82
CA LEU A 59 -8.97 -20.59 5.84
C LEU A 59 -10.26 -20.67 4.99
N ARG A 60 -10.19 -21.28 3.79
CA ARG A 60 -11.37 -21.51 2.93
C ARG A 60 -12.39 -22.43 3.58
N GLU A 61 -11.94 -23.50 4.22
CA GLU A 61 -12.81 -24.41 4.97
C GLU A 61 -13.50 -23.68 6.13
N CYS A 62 -12.76 -22.82 6.86
CA CYS A 62 -13.31 -22.03 7.95
C CYS A 62 -14.34 -21.01 7.46
N ALA A 63 -14.06 -20.31 6.35
CA ALA A 63 -15.00 -19.36 5.76
C ALA A 63 -16.31 -20.04 5.32
N ARG A 64 -16.22 -21.23 4.70
CA ARG A 64 -17.42 -22.04 4.35
C ARG A 64 -18.19 -22.46 5.60
N ALA A 65 -17.51 -22.96 6.63
CA ALA A 65 -18.15 -23.37 7.88
C ALA A 65 -18.91 -22.20 8.56
N ILE A 66 -18.33 -20.98 8.53
CA ILE A 66 -18.99 -19.76 9.02
C ILE A 66 -20.25 -19.46 8.19
N SER A 67 -20.15 -19.53 6.86
CA SER A 67 -21.31 -19.29 5.97
C SER A 67 -22.43 -20.31 6.17
N GLU A 68 -22.08 -21.57 6.39
CA GLU A 68 -23.01 -22.69 6.63
C GLU A 68 -23.55 -22.71 8.07
N LYS A 69 -23.01 -21.87 8.96
CA LYS A 69 -23.31 -21.84 10.41
C LYS A 69 -23.05 -23.18 11.11
N ASP A 70 -22.03 -23.93 10.65
CA ASP A 70 -21.62 -25.20 11.26
C ASP A 70 -20.71 -24.94 12.47
N SER A 71 -21.31 -24.70 13.64
CA SER A 71 -20.59 -24.34 14.87
C SER A 71 -19.48 -25.33 15.23
N THR A 72 -19.69 -26.63 15.01
CA THR A 72 -18.69 -27.66 15.36
C THR A 72 -17.45 -27.50 14.49
N LYS A 73 -17.61 -27.35 13.17
CA LYS A 73 -16.49 -27.08 12.28
C LYS A 73 -15.84 -25.74 12.54
N ILE A 74 -16.62 -24.69 12.80
CA ILE A 74 -16.09 -23.35 13.12
C ILE A 74 -15.14 -23.43 14.32
N HIS A 75 -15.59 -24.05 15.43
CA HIS A 75 -14.75 -24.19 16.63
C HIS A 75 -13.46 -24.98 16.35
N HIS A 76 -13.57 -26.10 15.62
CA HIS A 76 -12.41 -26.92 15.30
C HIS A 76 -11.40 -26.20 14.39
N LEU A 77 -11.88 -25.56 13.32
CA LEU A 77 -11.04 -24.88 12.33
C LEU A 77 -10.38 -23.62 12.90
N LEU A 78 -11.11 -22.82 13.70
CA LEU A 78 -10.54 -21.67 14.40
C LEU A 78 -9.46 -22.11 15.40
N TRP A 79 -9.67 -23.23 16.11
CA TRP A 79 -8.66 -23.79 16.99
C TRP A 79 -7.42 -24.23 16.21
N MET A 80 -7.57 -25.00 15.13
CA MET A 80 -6.44 -25.42 14.29
C MET A 80 -5.65 -24.24 13.74
N LEU A 81 -6.34 -23.22 13.22
CA LEU A 81 -5.71 -22.00 12.74
C LEU A 81 -4.94 -21.30 13.87
N ASN A 82 -5.50 -21.21 15.08
CA ASN A 82 -4.84 -20.59 16.23
C ASN A 82 -3.54 -21.30 16.63
N GLU A 83 -3.49 -22.64 16.53
CA GLU A 83 -2.29 -23.42 16.87
C GLU A 83 -1.17 -23.28 15.82
N LEU A 84 -1.52 -23.08 14.55
CA LEU A 84 -0.55 -23.05 13.44
C LEU A 84 -0.12 -21.62 13.05
N ALA A 85 -1.01 -20.64 13.25
CA ALA A 85 -0.81 -19.28 12.81
C ALA A 85 0.22 -18.52 13.65
N SER A 86 0.97 -17.63 13.00
CA SER A 86 1.88 -16.70 13.67
C SER A 86 2.03 -15.43 12.84
N PRO A 87 1.82 -14.23 13.42
CA PRO A 87 2.04 -12.98 12.69
C PRO A 87 3.53 -12.68 12.45
N TYR A 88 4.43 -13.50 13.01
CA TYR A 88 5.88 -13.36 12.89
C TYR A 88 6.53 -14.57 12.19
N GLY A 89 5.71 -15.48 11.68
CA GLY A 89 6.15 -16.69 10.99
C GLY A 89 6.45 -16.47 9.50
N ASP A 90 6.39 -17.55 8.74
CA ASP A 90 6.41 -17.51 7.27
C ASP A 90 5.12 -16.91 6.67
N CYS A 91 5.08 -16.79 5.34
CA CYS A 91 3.93 -16.25 4.61
C CYS A 91 2.59 -16.92 4.99
N ASP A 92 2.57 -18.25 5.03
CA ASP A 92 1.36 -19.03 5.31
C ASP A 92 0.90 -18.81 6.76
N GLN A 93 1.83 -18.80 7.71
CA GLN A 93 1.54 -18.52 9.13
C GLN A 93 0.98 -17.11 9.35
N LYS A 94 1.52 -16.12 8.63
CA LYS A 94 1.05 -14.73 8.67
C LYS A 94 -0.35 -14.61 8.08
N LEU A 95 -0.56 -15.15 6.88
CA LEU A 95 -1.88 -15.18 6.25
C LEU A 95 -2.90 -15.83 7.17
N ALA A 96 -2.59 -17.01 7.72
CA ALA A 96 -3.43 -17.68 8.70
C ALA A 96 -3.73 -16.78 9.91
N SER A 97 -2.73 -16.07 10.46
CA SER A 97 -2.91 -15.20 11.63
C SER A 97 -3.85 -14.03 11.36
N TYR A 98 -3.63 -13.31 10.26
CA TYR A 98 -4.42 -12.11 9.95
C TYR A 98 -5.84 -12.45 9.51
N PHE A 99 -6.03 -13.49 8.71
CA PHE A 99 -7.37 -13.96 8.36
C PHE A 99 -8.09 -14.60 9.55
N LEU A 100 -7.40 -15.33 10.43
CA LEU A 100 -7.99 -15.86 11.65
C LEU A 100 -8.63 -14.75 12.49
N GLN A 101 -7.97 -13.60 12.63
CA GLN A 101 -8.52 -12.46 13.35
C GLN A 101 -9.84 -11.98 12.72
N ALA A 102 -9.88 -11.82 11.40
CA ALA A 102 -11.08 -11.41 10.69
C ALA A 102 -12.21 -12.45 10.78
N LEU A 103 -11.89 -13.73 10.59
CA LEU A 103 -12.85 -14.85 10.69
C LEU A 103 -13.40 -15.01 12.09
N PHE A 104 -12.56 -14.86 13.13
CA PHE A 104 -12.99 -14.86 14.52
C PHE A 104 -13.94 -13.70 14.80
N CYS A 105 -13.61 -12.50 14.33
CA CYS A 105 -14.49 -11.34 14.46
C CYS A 105 -15.82 -11.52 13.74
N LYS A 106 -15.82 -12.14 12.55
CA LYS A 106 -17.04 -12.46 11.81
C LYS A 106 -17.90 -13.49 12.56
N ALA A 107 -17.29 -14.56 13.06
CA ALA A 107 -17.98 -15.64 13.77
C ALA A 107 -18.56 -15.20 15.13
N THR A 108 -17.99 -14.15 15.74
CA THR A 108 -18.39 -13.62 17.05
C THR A 108 -19.16 -12.30 16.96
N GLU A 109 -19.47 -11.83 15.75
CA GLU A 109 -20.16 -10.54 15.50
C GLU A 109 -19.46 -9.35 16.19
N SER A 110 -18.13 -9.41 16.30
CA SER A 110 -17.30 -8.42 17.01
C SER A 110 -16.49 -7.51 16.08
N GLY A 111 -16.72 -7.61 14.76
CA GLY A 111 -15.99 -6.89 13.71
C GLY A 111 -15.89 -5.38 13.95
N GLN A 112 -17.02 -4.70 14.16
CA GLN A 112 -17.03 -3.24 14.30
C GLN A 112 -16.24 -2.74 15.52
N ARG A 113 -16.35 -3.46 16.65
CA ARG A 113 -15.58 -3.16 17.86
C ARG A 113 -14.09 -3.41 17.65
N CYS A 114 -13.74 -4.51 16.98
CA CYS A 114 -12.36 -4.85 16.69
C CYS A 114 -11.72 -3.80 15.77
N PHE A 115 -12.38 -3.47 14.66
CA PHE A 115 -11.94 -2.44 13.71
C PHE A 115 -11.68 -1.11 14.41
N LYS A 116 -12.65 -0.57 15.15
CA LYS A 116 -12.48 0.70 15.91
C LYS A 116 -11.29 0.65 16.87
N THR A 117 -11.08 -0.48 17.54
CA THR A 117 -9.95 -0.67 18.45
C THR A 117 -8.63 -0.63 17.70
N LEU A 118 -8.51 -1.38 16.59
CA LEU A 118 -7.30 -1.42 15.77
C LEU A 118 -6.99 -0.06 15.15
N THR A 119 -8.00 0.67 14.66
CA THR A 119 -7.85 2.03 14.12
C THR A 119 -7.34 2.98 15.19
N SER A 120 -7.95 2.99 16.38
CA SER A 120 -7.47 3.85 17.49
C SER A 120 -6.04 3.55 17.92
N VAL A 121 -5.63 2.27 17.91
CA VAL A 121 -4.24 1.88 18.21
C VAL A 121 -3.27 2.37 17.14
N ALA A 122 -3.66 2.26 15.86
CA ALA A 122 -2.85 2.74 14.74
C ALA A 122 -2.66 4.27 14.82
N GLU A 123 -3.73 5.02 15.08
CA GLU A 123 -3.68 6.48 15.23
C GLU A 123 -2.79 6.93 16.40
N LYS A 124 -2.89 6.26 17.56
CA LYS A 124 -2.05 6.58 18.74
C LYS A 124 -0.57 6.32 18.53
N SER A 125 -0.25 5.36 17.66
CA SER A 125 1.14 4.99 17.35
C SER A 125 1.73 5.83 16.22
N HIS A 126 0.94 6.74 15.64
CA HIS A 126 1.32 7.48 14.45
C HIS A 126 2.06 8.78 14.75
N SER A 127 3.13 9.03 14.02
CA SER A 127 3.89 10.28 14.01
C SER A 127 4.36 10.59 12.59
N PHE A 128 4.64 11.86 12.29
CA PHE A 128 5.21 12.26 10.99
C PHE A 128 6.42 11.41 10.60
N ASP A 129 7.35 11.19 11.52
CA ASP A 129 8.55 10.41 11.23
C ASP A 129 8.26 8.93 10.98
N SER A 130 7.35 8.32 11.74
CA SER A 130 6.96 6.91 11.50
C SER A 130 6.27 6.74 10.15
N ALA A 131 5.35 7.65 9.81
CA ALA A 131 4.59 7.64 8.56
C ALA A 131 5.50 7.86 7.35
N ARG A 132 6.36 8.87 7.44
CA ARG A 132 7.36 9.18 6.42
C ARG A 132 8.33 8.03 6.23
N LYS A 133 8.83 7.43 7.30
CA LYS A 133 9.74 6.28 7.23
C LYS A 133 9.07 5.09 6.54
N LEU A 134 7.81 4.80 6.91
CA LEU A 134 7.03 3.73 6.31
C LEU A 134 6.84 3.92 4.80
N ILE A 135 6.30 5.07 4.39
CA ILE A 135 5.98 5.31 2.97
C ILE A 135 7.24 5.35 2.12
N LEU A 136 8.30 6.04 2.58
CA LEU A 136 9.55 6.13 1.83
C LEU A 136 10.22 4.76 1.72
N LYS A 137 10.18 3.95 2.79
CA LYS A 137 10.74 2.60 2.72
C LYS A 137 9.96 1.71 1.78
N PHE A 138 8.63 1.82 1.76
CA PHE A 138 7.80 1.06 0.83
C PHE A 138 8.11 1.45 -0.62
N GLN A 139 8.21 2.74 -0.91
CA GLN A 139 8.60 3.28 -2.23
C GLN A 139 10.02 2.90 -2.65
N GLU A 140 10.94 2.77 -1.69
CA GLU A 140 12.31 2.34 -1.97
C GLU A 140 12.37 0.87 -2.45
N VAL A 141 11.53 0.00 -1.89
CA VAL A 141 11.61 -1.45 -2.13
C VAL A 141 10.56 -2.00 -3.07
N SER A 142 9.50 -1.24 -3.36
CA SER A 142 8.40 -1.66 -4.23
C SER A 142 7.83 -0.49 -5.06
N PRO A 143 7.51 -0.71 -6.35
CA PRO A 143 6.87 0.30 -7.18
C PRO A 143 5.38 0.48 -6.91
N TRP A 144 4.79 -0.23 -5.94
CA TRP A 144 3.34 -0.28 -5.68
C TRP A 144 2.67 1.10 -5.64
N THR A 145 3.34 2.09 -5.03
CA THR A 145 2.83 3.46 -4.96
C THR A 145 3.43 4.39 -6.02
N THR A 146 4.73 4.27 -6.30
CA THR A 146 5.43 5.15 -7.26
C THR A 146 5.00 4.92 -8.70
N PHE A 147 4.49 3.74 -9.06
CA PHE A 147 3.92 3.46 -10.37
C PHE A 147 2.79 4.43 -10.70
N GLY A 148 1.82 4.57 -9.78
CA GLY A 148 0.72 5.50 -9.94
C GLY A 148 1.20 6.95 -9.98
N HIS A 149 2.20 7.30 -9.17
CA HIS A 149 2.79 8.64 -9.18
C HIS A 149 3.39 9.01 -10.53
N VAL A 150 4.19 8.12 -11.13
CA VAL A 150 4.82 8.37 -12.44
C VAL A 150 3.77 8.47 -13.53
N ALA A 151 2.84 7.51 -13.59
CA ALA A 151 1.77 7.52 -14.60
C ALA A 151 0.90 8.78 -14.51
N SER A 152 0.44 9.14 -13.30
CA SER A 152 -0.36 10.35 -13.07
C SER A 152 0.43 11.63 -13.38
N ASN A 153 1.70 11.73 -12.97
CA ASN A 153 2.51 12.92 -13.24
C ASN A 153 2.69 13.13 -14.74
N GLY A 154 2.96 12.08 -15.52
CA GLY A 154 3.06 12.18 -16.97
C GLY A 154 1.77 12.73 -17.60
N ALA A 155 0.62 12.13 -17.26
CA ALA A 155 -0.68 12.58 -17.78
C ALA A 155 -1.04 14.01 -17.36
N ILE A 156 -0.68 14.42 -16.14
CA ILE A 156 -0.88 15.78 -15.62
C ILE A 156 0.00 16.78 -16.38
N LEU A 157 1.30 16.50 -16.53
CA LEU A 157 2.25 17.39 -17.20
C LEU A 157 1.89 17.63 -18.66
N GLU A 158 1.42 16.59 -19.36
CA GLU A 158 0.94 16.69 -20.74
C GLU A 158 -0.37 17.47 -20.84
N SER A 159 -1.32 17.21 -19.93
CA SER A 159 -2.65 17.84 -20.00
C SER A 159 -2.65 19.31 -19.58
N LEU A 160 -1.63 19.75 -18.84
CA LEU A 160 -1.43 21.11 -18.37
C LEU A 160 -0.34 21.87 -19.16
N GLU A 161 0.15 21.30 -20.26
CA GLU A 161 1.16 21.94 -21.09
C GLU A 161 0.69 23.29 -21.65
N GLY A 162 1.57 24.30 -21.58
CA GLY A 162 1.31 25.65 -22.08
C GLY A 162 0.51 26.55 -21.14
N GLU A 163 0.00 26.02 -20.02
CA GLU A 163 -0.77 26.79 -19.04
C GLU A 163 0.15 27.47 -18.02
N SER A 164 -0.10 28.74 -17.70
CA SER A 164 0.74 29.53 -16.78
C SER A 164 0.33 29.44 -15.31
N LYS A 165 -0.92 29.03 -15.05
CA LYS A 165 -1.50 28.85 -13.72
C LYS A 165 -2.09 27.45 -13.61
N LEU A 166 -1.48 26.62 -12.79
CA LEU A 166 -1.85 25.23 -12.57
C LEU A 166 -2.52 25.08 -11.21
N HIS A 167 -3.59 24.31 -11.13
CA HIS A 167 -4.19 23.89 -9.88
C HIS A 167 -4.37 22.38 -9.84
N ILE A 168 -3.61 21.73 -8.97
CA ILE A 168 -3.72 20.29 -8.73
C ILE A 168 -4.51 20.07 -7.45
N ILE A 169 -5.59 19.31 -7.57
CA ILE A 169 -6.41 18.85 -6.45
C ILE A 169 -6.03 17.39 -6.18
N ASP A 170 -5.31 17.17 -5.09
CA ASP A 170 -4.79 15.86 -4.67
C ASP A 170 -5.69 15.21 -3.63
N ILE A 171 -6.30 14.08 -3.97
CA ILE A 171 -7.10 13.24 -3.10
C ILE A 171 -6.35 11.92 -2.94
N SER A 172 -5.36 11.91 -2.04
CA SER A 172 -4.50 10.73 -1.81
C SER A 172 -4.09 10.55 -0.35
N ASP A 173 -3.66 9.33 -0.02
CA ASP A 173 -3.09 8.99 1.29
C ASP A 173 -1.56 8.84 1.24
N THR A 174 -0.90 9.33 0.19
CA THR A 174 0.53 9.08 -0.08
C THR A 174 1.48 10.12 0.52
N LEU A 175 1.01 10.90 1.49
CA LEU A 175 1.79 11.93 2.21
C LEU A 175 2.53 12.91 1.27
N CYS A 176 1.89 13.25 0.15
CA CYS A 176 2.41 14.16 -0.87
C CYS A 176 3.77 13.75 -1.46
N THR A 177 4.15 12.46 -1.40
CA THR A 177 5.42 11.96 -1.94
C THR A 177 5.49 11.97 -3.47
N GLN A 178 4.36 12.11 -4.16
CA GLN A 178 4.26 12.29 -5.61
C GLN A 178 4.87 13.63 -6.07
N TRP A 179 4.56 14.71 -5.36
CA TRP A 179 4.71 16.08 -5.83
C TRP A 179 6.14 16.63 -5.93
N PRO A 180 7.15 16.17 -5.16
CA PRO A 180 8.53 16.60 -5.36
C PRO A 180 9.05 16.34 -6.78
N THR A 181 8.73 15.18 -7.36
CA THR A 181 9.15 14.85 -8.73
C THR A 181 8.42 15.69 -9.79
N LEU A 182 7.16 16.05 -9.55
CA LEU A 182 6.43 16.97 -10.41
C LEU A 182 7.02 18.39 -10.35
N LEU A 183 7.36 18.88 -9.16
CA LEU A 183 8.00 20.19 -8.99
C LEU A 183 9.35 20.26 -9.71
N GLU A 184 10.14 19.19 -9.66
CA GLU A 184 11.40 19.08 -10.42
C GLU A 184 11.15 19.08 -11.93
N ALA A 185 10.15 18.34 -12.41
CA ALA A 185 9.78 18.33 -13.82
C ALA A 185 9.34 19.73 -14.29
N LEU A 186 8.53 20.45 -13.50
CA LEU A 186 8.11 21.82 -13.82
C LEU A 186 9.28 22.80 -13.89
N ALA A 187 10.24 22.69 -12.96
CA ALA A 187 11.42 23.56 -12.89
C ALA A 187 12.42 23.34 -14.04
N THR A 188 12.36 22.20 -14.72
CA THR A 188 13.30 21.83 -15.80
C THR A 188 12.69 21.96 -17.20
N ARG A 189 11.46 22.47 -17.31
CA ARG A 189 10.83 22.80 -18.61
C ARG A 189 11.60 23.93 -19.30
N ASN A 190 11.56 23.94 -20.63
CA ASN A 190 12.25 24.94 -21.46
C ASN A 190 11.56 26.33 -21.44
N ASP A 191 10.30 26.39 -21.02
CA ASP A 191 9.49 27.60 -20.96
C ASP A 191 9.52 28.25 -19.57
N GLU A 192 8.81 29.36 -19.40
CA GLU A 192 8.63 29.99 -18.09
C GLU A 192 7.94 29.03 -17.12
N THR A 193 8.54 28.84 -15.93
CA THR A 193 8.00 27.97 -14.89
C THR A 193 6.62 28.47 -14.42
N PRO A 194 5.55 27.67 -14.55
CA PRO A 194 4.21 28.12 -14.21
C PRO A 194 4.02 28.24 -12.70
N HIS A 195 3.01 29.01 -12.28
CA HIS A 195 2.56 29.01 -10.89
C HIS A 195 1.78 27.72 -10.62
N LEU A 196 2.17 26.98 -9.59
CA LEU A 196 1.46 25.77 -9.14
C LEU A 196 0.77 25.99 -7.80
N LYS A 197 -0.55 25.82 -7.81
CA LYS A 197 -1.38 25.66 -6.61
C LYS A 197 -1.65 24.18 -6.38
N LEU A 198 -1.26 23.65 -5.22
CA LEU A 198 -1.54 22.28 -4.80
C LEU A 198 -2.53 22.28 -3.64
N THR A 199 -3.72 21.75 -3.86
CA THR A 199 -4.77 21.59 -2.83
C THR A 199 -4.90 20.13 -2.46
N VAL A 200 -4.52 19.77 -1.23
CA VAL A 200 -4.59 18.39 -0.72
C VAL A 200 -5.86 18.19 0.09
N VAL A 201 -6.70 17.25 -0.33
CA VAL A 201 -7.93 16.83 0.36
C VAL A 201 -7.62 15.68 1.30
N VAL A 202 -7.69 15.95 2.60
CA VAL A 202 -7.38 14.97 3.64
C VAL A 202 -8.61 14.15 3.99
N THR A 203 -8.62 12.87 3.59
CA THR A 203 -9.68 11.90 3.90
C THR A 203 -9.44 11.13 5.18
N ALA A 204 -8.18 10.99 5.62
CA ALA A 204 -7.82 10.25 6.83
C ALA A 204 -7.34 11.16 7.98
N SER A 205 -7.87 10.91 9.19
CA SER A 205 -7.43 11.54 10.46
C SER A 205 -5.90 11.52 10.62
N ILE A 206 -5.29 10.40 10.24
CA ILE A 206 -3.86 10.14 10.35
C ILE A 206 -3.01 11.12 9.52
N VAL A 207 -3.45 11.42 8.31
CA VAL A 207 -2.79 12.35 7.37
C VAL A 207 -2.91 13.78 7.90
N ARG A 208 -4.06 14.15 8.47
CA ARG A 208 -4.29 15.50 9.03
C ARG A 208 -3.23 15.90 10.06
N SER A 209 -2.83 14.95 10.92
CA SER A 209 -1.86 15.20 11.98
C SER A 209 -0.46 15.59 11.47
N VAL A 210 -0.13 15.20 10.23
CA VAL A 210 1.21 15.37 9.64
C VAL A 210 1.26 16.46 8.56
N MET A 211 0.12 16.94 8.06
CA MET A 211 0.04 17.88 6.94
C MET A 211 0.77 19.21 7.19
N LYS A 212 0.77 19.73 8.42
CA LYS A 212 1.46 21.00 8.74
C LYS A 212 2.96 20.91 8.48
N GLU A 213 3.57 19.76 8.76
CA GLU A 213 5.00 19.56 8.53
C GLU A 213 5.29 19.29 7.05
N ILE A 214 4.41 18.54 6.38
CA ILE A 214 4.47 18.29 4.93
C ILE A 214 4.42 19.60 4.16
N SER A 215 3.44 20.48 4.45
CA SER A 215 3.26 21.74 3.73
C SER A 215 4.48 22.64 3.82
N GLN A 216 5.03 22.84 5.03
CA GLN A 216 6.22 23.66 5.24
C GLN A 216 7.45 23.13 4.49
N ARG A 217 7.61 21.81 4.40
CA ARG A 217 8.72 21.18 3.66
C ARG A 217 8.51 21.30 2.16
N MET A 218 7.28 21.11 1.68
CA MET A 218 6.93 21.24 0.27
C MET A 218 7.14 22.68 -0.24
N GLU A 219 6.68 23.69 0.50
CA GLU A 219 6.90 25.11 0.17
C GLU A 219 8.38 25.50 0.16
N LYS A 220 9.19 24.92 1.06
CA LYS A 220 10.65 25.11 1.04
C LYS A 220 11.26 24.46 -0.20
N PHE A 221 10.85 23.24 -0.52
CA PHE A 221 11.34 22.51 -1.68
C PHE A 221 10.98 23.22 -2.99
N ALA A 222 9.73 23.67 -3.14
CA ALA A 222 9.30 24.43 -4.32
C ALA A 222 10.13 25.71 -4.51
N ARG A 223 10.40 26.47 -3.43
CA ARG A 223 11.29 27.64 -3.48
C ARG A 223 12.73 27.30 -3.88
N LEU A 224 13.26 26.16 -3.41
CA LEU A 224 14.61 25.69 -3.80
C LEU A 224 14.67 25.33 -5.29
N MET A 225 13.58 24.78 -5.83
CA MET A 225 13.45 24.46 -7.25
C MET A 225 13.09 25.67 -8.12
N GLY A 226 12.81 26.84 -7.52
CA GLY A 226 12.41 28.04 -8.25
C GLY A 226 10.98 28.01 -8.80
N VAL A 227 10.10 27.17 -8.24
CA VAL A 227 8.70 27.06 -8.66
C VAL A 227 7.82 28.01 -7.84
N PRO A 228 7.07 28.95 -8.46
CA PRO A 228 6.06 29.74 -7.76
C PRO A 228 4.94 28.81 -7.26
N PHE A 229 4.72 28.77 -5.94
CA PHE A 229 3.97 27.67 -5.34
C PHE A 229 3.05 28.11 -4.19
N GLU A 230 1.84 27.57 -4.19
CA GLU A 230 0.83 27.69 -3.13
C GLU A 230 0.40 26.29 -2.66
N PHE A 231 0.34 26.07 -1.34
CA PHE A 231 -0.07 24.79 -0.75
C PHE A 231 -1.30 24.97 0.14
N ASN A 232 -2.40 24.30 -0.21
CA ASN A 232 -3.64 24.32 0.54
C ASN A 232 -4.01 22.95 1.08
N VAL A 233 -4.68 22.94 2.23
CA VAL A 233 -5.17 21.72 2.87
C VAL A 233 -6.67 21.87 3.12
N VAL A 234 -7.44 21.00 2.49
CA VAL A 234 -8.87 20.84 2.77
C VAL A 234 -9.03 19.65 3.71
N SER A 235 -9.70 19.84 4.83
CA SER A 235 -9.86 18.81 5.85
C SER A 235 -11.16 19.00 6.62
N GLY A 236 -11.66 17.94 7.26
CA GLY A 236 -12.88 18.00 8.06
C GLY A 236 -14.15 17.64 7.29
N LEU A 237 -13.99 17.11 6.08
CA LEU A 237 -15.08 16.56 5.27
C LEU A 237 -15.61 15.28 5.91
N LYS A 238 -16.93 15.08 5.86
CA LYS A 238 -17.56 13.82 6.24
C LYS A 238 -17.61 12.84 5.07
N SER A 239 -17.77 13.36 3.86
CA SER A 239 -17.72 12.60 2.61
C SER A 239 -17.06 13.45 1.53
N LEU A 240 -16.44 12.79 0.54
CA LEU A 240 -15.91 13.48 -0.63
C LEU A 240 -17.01 14.16 -1.45
N GLY A 241 -18.28 13.73 -1.32
CA GLY A 241 -19.42 14.40 -1.95
C GLY A 241 -19.70 15.82 -1.44
N GLU A 242 -19.12 16.23 -0.30
CA GLU A 242 -19.26 17.59 0.26
C GLU A 242 -18.29 18.61 -0.39
N LEU A 243 -17.41 18.15 -1.28
CA LEU A 243 -16.45 19.03 -1.96
C LEU A 243 -17.16 20.01 -2.89
N THR A 244 -16.82 21.29 -2.75
CA THR A 244 -17.28 22.36 -3.64
C THR A 244 -16.08 23.11 -4.23
N LYS A 245 -16.31 23.81 -5.35
CA LYS A 245 -15.30 24.67 -5.97
C LYS A 245 -14.74 25.70 -5.00
N GLU A 246 -15.62 26.28 -4.18
CA GLU A 246 -15.26 27.29 -3.19
C GLU A 246 -14.39 26.70 -2.08
N ALA A 247 -14.74 25.51 -1.57
CA ALA A 247 -13.95 24.83 -0.54
C ALA A 247 -12.56 24.42 -1.04
N LEU A 248 -12.46 24.08 -2.33
CA LEU A 248 -11.20 23.77 -3.02
C LEU A 248 -10.43 25.03 -3.45
N GLY A 249 -11.05 26.21 -3.34
CA GLY A 249 -10.46 27.48 -3.76
C GLY A 249 -10.24 27.58 -5.26
N VAL A 250 -11.07 26.92 -6.08
CA VAL A 250 -10.96 26.95 -7.54
C VAL A 250 -11.18 28.36 -8.08
N GLN A 251 -10.30 28.80 -8.99
CA GLN A 251 -10.36 30.08 -9.70
C GLN A 251 -10.70 29.87 -11.18
N GLU A 252 -11.22 30.90 -11.87
CA GLU A 252 -11.66 30.77 -13.27
C GLU A 252 -10.50 30.73 -14.29
N ASP A 253 -9.32 31.21 -13.91
CA ASP A 253 -8.17 31.42 -14.80
C ASP A 253 -7.02 30.42 -14.58
N GLU A 254 -7.29 29.30 -13.91
CA GLU A 254 -6.33 28.23 -13.66
C GLU A 254 -6.73 26.92 -14.37
N ALA A 255 -5.73 26.19 -14.86
CA ALA A 255 -5.92 24.87 -15.43
C ALA A 255 -5.93 23.81 -14.31
N ILE A 256 -7.06 23.12 -14.16
CA ILE A 256 -7.29 22.20 -13.05
C ILE A 256 -6.92 20.77 -13.44
N ALA A 257 -6.16 20.08 -12.59
CA ALA A 257 -6.02 18.62 -12.63
C ALA A 257 -6.50 18.02 -11.31
N VAL A 258 -7.26 16.94 -11.38
CA VAL A 258 -7.67 16.15 -10.20
C VAL A 258 -6.85 14.87 -10.18
N ASN A 259 -6.23 14.56 -9.04
CA ASN A 259 -5.42 13.37 -8.83
C ASN A 259 -5.99 12.55 -7.67
N CYS A 260 -6.48 11.35 -7.96
CA CYS A 260 -7.07 10.45 -6.98
C CYS A 260 -6.20 9.19 -6.86
N ILE A 261 -5.55 8.97 -5.70
CA ILE A 261 -4.68 7.80 -5.49
C ILE A 261 -5.07 7.06 -4.23
N GLY A 262 -5.71 5.90 -4.40
CA GLY A 262 -6.13 5.00 -3.34
C GLY A 262 -7.18 5.55 -2.38
N ALA A 263 -7.73 6.74 -2.66
CA ALA A 263 -8.70 7.39 -1.79
C ALA A 263 -10.15 7.01 -2.13
N LEU A 264 -10.43 6.57 -3.37
CA LEU A 264 -11.81 6.32 -3.80
C LEU A 264 -12.38 5.03 -3.22
N ARG A 265 -11.52 4.05 -2.88
CA ARG A 265 -11.92 2.84 -2.13
C ARG A 265 -12.57 3.14 -0.76
N LYS A 266 -12.31 4.33 -0.20
CA LYS A 266 -12.90 4.77 1.08
C LYS A 266 -14.30 5.35 0.97
N ILE A 267 -14.73 5.63 -0.25
CA ILE A 267 -16.10 6.06 -0.53
C ILE A 267 -17.00 4.84 -0.51
N GLU A 268 -18.14 4.97 0.18
CA GLU A 268 -19.21 3.97 0.14
C GLU A 268 -19.62 3.69 -1.30
N VAL A 269 -19.86 2.41 -1.62
CA VAL A 269 -20.02 1.95 -3.00
C VAL A 269 -21.15 2.69 -3.72
N GLU A 270 -22.22 3.00 -3.00
CA GLU A 270 -23.39 3.73 -3.48
C GLU A 270 -23.10 5.22 -3.79
N GLU A 271 -22.15 5.84 -3.10
CA GLU A 271 -21.84 7.28 -3.23
C GLU A 271 -20.82 7.58 -4.34
N ARG A 272 -20.16 6.55 -4.89
CA ARG A 272 -19.08 6.72 -5.89
C ARG A 272 -19.51 7.46 -7.15
N GLY A 273 -20.73 7.21 -7.62
CA GLY A 273 -21.28 7.91 -8.79
C GLY A 273 -21.46 9.42 -8.53
N ASP A 274 -21.89 9.79 -7.32
CA ASP A 274 -22.02 11.19 -6.94
C ASP A 274 -20.66 11.89 -6.85
N VAL A 275 -19.65 11.20 -6.29
CA VAL A 275 -18.29 11.73 -6.26
C VAL A 275 -17.73 11.92 -7.67
N VAL A 276 -17.90 10.95 -8.58
CA VAL A 276 -17.47 11.08 -9.98
C VAL A 276 -18.12 12.29 -10.67
N ARG A 277 -19.44 12.50 -10.47
CA ARG A 277 -20.14 13.70 -10.97
C ARG A 277 -19.61 14.99 -10.34
N MET A 278 -19.31 14.97 -9.04
CA MET A 278 -18.71 16.11 -8.35
C MET A 278 -17.34 16.47 -8.97
N LEU A 279 -16.47 15.48 -9.21
CA LEU A 279 -15.18 15.71 -9.88
C LEU A 279 -15.36 16.34 -11.27
N SER A 280 -16.35 15.88 -12.04
CA SER A 280 -16.67 16.45 -13.36
C SER A 280 -17.14 17.90 -13.26
N SER A 281 -17.91 18.25 -12.22
CA SER A 281 -18.39 19.62 -11.99
C SER A 281 -17.26 20.64 -11.81
N LEU A 282 -16.06 20.19 -11.40
CA LEU A 282 -14.86 21.03 -11.29
C LEU A 282 -14.33 21.50 -12.64
N GLN A 283 -14.77 20.89 -13.75
CA GLN A 283 -14.28 21.14 -15.12
C GLN A 283 -12.75 20.96 -15.25
N PRO A 284 -12.20 19.82 -14.83
CA PRO A 284 -10.76 19.58 -14.89
C PRO A 284 -10.26 19.39 -16.33
N ARG A 285 -9.00 19.78 -16.61
CA ARG A 285 -8.29 19.39 -17.84
C ARG A 285 -7.91 17.92 -17.87
N VAL A 286 -7.73 17.31 -16.70
CA VAL A 286 -7.49 15.88 -16.55
C VAL A 286 -7.90 15.40 -15.16
N VAL A 287 -8.46 14.18 -15.09
CA VAL A 287 -8.62 13.41 -13.85
C VAL A 287 -7.73 12.18 -13.96
N THR A 288 -6.84 11.99 -13.00
CA THR A 288 -6.03 10.78 -12.88
C THR A 288 -6.53 9.94 -11.71
N VAL A 289 -6.66 8.63 -11.94
CA VAL A 289 -7.17 7.68 -10.94
C VAL A 289 -6.20 6.51 -10.82
N VAL A 290 -5.78 6.21 -9.59
CA VAL A 290 -4.95 5.07 -9.25
C VAL A 290 -5.61 4.27 -8.12
N GLU A 291 -5.92 3.00 -8.38
CA GLU A 291 -6.57 2.11 -7.41
C GLU A 291 -5.95 0.71 -7.44
N GLU A 292 -6.11 -0.03 -6.34
CA GLU A 292 -5.61 -1.41 -6.22
C GLU A 292 -6.57 -2.39 -6.90
N GLU A 293 -6.03 -3.38 -7.63
CA GLU A 293 -6.81 -4.30 -8.47
C GLU A 293 -7.45 -5.45 -7.66
N ALA A 294 -8.57 -5.15 -7.01
CA ALA A 294 -9.38 -6.11 -6.27
C ALA A 294 -10.88 -5.76 -6.30
N ASP A 295 -11.75 -6.77 -6.32
CA ASP A 295 -13.22 -6.58 -6.26
C ASP A 295 -13.78 -7.01 -4.90
N PHE A 296 -13.88 -6.07 -3.97
CA PHE A 296 -14.54 -6.28 -2.67
C PHE A 296 -15.94 -5.67 -2.61
N SER A 297 -16.44 -5.11 -3.72
CA SER A 297 -17.74 -4.43 -3.77
C SER A 297 -18.84 -5.33 -4.32
N SER A 298 -18.59 -6.07 -5.40
CA SER A 298 -19.59 -6.94 -6.04
C SER A 298 -19.99 -8.12 -5.17
N SER A 299 -19.05 -8.62 -4.37
CA SER A 299 -19.25 -9.77 -3.47
C SER A 299 -19.75 -9.38 -2.09
N LYS A 300 -20.15 -8.13 -1.84
CA LYS A 300 -20.51 -7.67 -0.48
C LYS A 300 -21.65 -8.47 0.17
N THR A 301 -22.55 -9.02 -0.64
CA THR A 301 -23.68 -9.85 -0.18
C THR A 301 -23.37 -11.35 -0.10
N ASP A 302 -22.22 -11.78 -0.61
CA ASP A 302 -21.78 -13.18 -0.64
C ASP A 302 -20.44 -13.30 0.11
N PHE A 303 -20.54 -13.64 1.40
CA PHE A 303 -19.39 -13.70 2.29
C PHE A 303 -18.27 -14.61 1.76
N VAL A 304 -18.60 -15.78 1.21
CA VAL A 304 -17.58 -16.73 0.74
C VAL A 304 -16.87 -16.18 -0.49
N LYS A 305 -17.60 -15.59 -1.45
CA LYS A 305 -16.95 -14.94 -2.61
C LYS A 305 -16.09 -13.74 -2.21
N CYS A 306 -16.56 -12.94 -1.25
CA CYS A 306 -15.79 -11.81 -0.73
C CYS A 306 -14.51 -12.29 -0.03
N PHE A 307 -14.62 -13.34 0.78
CA PHE A 307 -13.49 -13.99 1.43
C PHE A 307 -12.47 -14.51 0.42
N GLU A 308 -12.94 -15.15 -0.66
CA GLU A 308 -12.10 -15.69 -1.73
C GLU A 308 -11.26 -14.63 -2.43
N GLU A 309 -11.88 -13.50 -2.81
CA GLU A 309 -11.17 -12.40 -3.45
C GLU A 309 -10.22 -11.69 -2.46
N CYS A 310 -10.62 -11.51 -1.20
CA CYS A 310 -9.74 -11.01 -0.14
C CYS A 310 -8.51 -11.91 0.03
N LEU A 311 -8.72 -13.23 0.11
CA LEU A 311 -7.63 -14.20 0.25
C LEU A 311 -6.68 -14.15 -0.95
N ARG A 312 -7.21 -14.07 -2.18
CA ARG A 312 -6.40 -13.90 -3.39
C ARG A 312 -5.53 -12.64 -3.32
N PHE A 313 -6.15 -11.49 -3.09
CA PHE A 313 -5.46 -10.20 -3.07
C PHE A 313 -4.38 -10.14 -1.99
N TYR A 314 -4.71 -10.52 -0.75
CA TYR A 314 -3.74 -10.44 0.34
C TYR A 314 -2.68 -11.53 0.30
N THR A 315 -2.94 -12.71 -0.30
CA THR A 315 -1.87 -13.68 -0.56
C THR A 315 -0.81 -13.03 -1.45
N LEU A 316 -1.23 -12.45 -2.57
CA LEU A 316 -0.35 -11.75 -3.51
C LEU A 316 0.40 -10.60 -2.82
N TYR A 317 -0.29 -9.80 -2.02
CA TYR A 317 0.31 -8.69 -1.28
C TYR A 317 1.36 -9.15 -0.25
N PHE A 318 1.07 -10.20 0.53
CA PHE A 318 2.00 -10.70 1.54
C PHE A 318 3.24 -11.34 0.92
N GLU A 319 3.09 -12.13 -0.15
CA GLU A 319 4.23 -12.68 -0.88
C GLU A 319 5.10 -11.54 -1.47
N MET A 320 4.47 -10.48 -2.01
CA MET A 320 5.17 -9.29 -2.51
C MET A 320 5.94 -8.56 -1.39
N LEU A 321 5.33 -8.39 -0.22
CA LEU A 321 6.01 -7.78 0.93
C LEU A 321 7.20 -8.62 1.40
N GLU A 322 7.06 -9.94 1.41
CA GLU A 322 8.12 -10.86 1.80
C GLU A 322 9.31 -10.82 0.84
N GLU A 323 9.06 -10.70 -0.46
CA GLU A 323 10.12 -10.58 -1.46
C GLU A 323 10.70 -9.17 -1.58
N SER A 324 9.97 -8.12 -1.20
CA SER A 324 10.45 -6.74 -1.34
C SER A 324 11.26 -6.28 -0.12
N PHE A 325 10.87 -6.71 1.08
CA PHE A 325 11.48 -6.25 2.33
C PHE A 325 12.46 -7.27 2.93
N ILE A 326 13.36 -6.79 3.79
CA ILE A 326 14.17 -7.68 4.62
C ILE A 326 13.30 -8.34 5.72
N PRO A 327 13.64 -9.56 6.19
CA PRO A 327 12.79 -10.29 7.15
C PRO A 327 12.50 -9.56 8.47
N THR A 328 13.40 -8.70 8.93
CA THR A 328 13.28 -7.96 10.20
C THR A 328 12.77 -6.52 10.03
N SER A 329 12.20 -6.17 8.87
CA SER A 329 11.70 -4.83 8.61
C SER A 329 10.46 -4.51 9.47
N ASN A 330 10.56 -3.45 10.27
CA ASN A 330 9.42 -2.91 11.02
C ASN A 330 8.39 -2.28 10.07
N GLU A 331 8.85 -1.71 8.96
CA GLU A 331 7.98 -1.09 7.96
C GLU A 331 7.11 -2.16 7.28
N ARG A 332 7.68 -3.32 6.95
CA ARG A 332 6.90 -4.50 6.51
C ARG A 332 5.83 -4.87 7.53
N LEU A 333 6.20 -5.00 8.79
CA LEU A 333 5.25 -5.35 9.87
C LEU A 333 4.13 -4.31 10.01
N MET A 334 4.41 -3.03 9.78
CA MET A 334 3.39 -1.98 9.79
C MET A 334 2.40 -2.13 8.63
N LEU A 335 2.87 -2.46 7.42
CA LEU A 335 2.01 -2.75 6.26
C LEU A 335 1.16 -4.00 6.51
N GLU A 336 1.73 -5.08 7.03
CA GLU A 336 1.01 -6.31 7.38
C GLU A 336 -0.11 -6.04 8.40
N ARG A 337 0.16 -5.19 9.41
CA ARG A 337 -0.85 -4.74 10.39
C ARG A 337 -1.92 -3.82 9.79
N GLU A 338 -1.63 -3.11 8.72
CA GLU A 338 -2.63 -2.36 7.97
C GLU A 338 -3.57 -3.29 7.21
N CYS A 339 -3.04 -4.32 6.54
CA CYS A 339 -3.85 -5.35 5.89
C CYS A 339 -4.83 -6.00 6.88
N SER A 340 -4.37 -6.32 8.09
CA SER A 340 -5.24 -6.84 9.17
C SER A 340 -6.48 -5.98 9.39
N ARG A 341 -6.33 -4.65 9.46
CA ARG A 341 -7.45 -3.73 9.68
C ARG A 341 -8.42 -3.76 8.50
N SER A 342 -7.90 -3.69 7.28
CA SER A 342 -8.72 -3.74 6.07
C SER A 342 -9.43 -5.10 5.92
N MET A 343 -8.77 -6.22 6.24
CA MET A 343 -9.40 -7.56 6.25
C MET A 343 -10.58 -7.62 7.25
N VAL A 344 -10.38 -7.15 8.49
CA VAL A 344 -11.46 -7.09 9.49
C VAL A 344 -12.59 -6.20 8.99
N ARG A 345 -12.28 -5.04 8.40
CA ARG A 345 -13.30 -4.11 7.87
C ARG A 345 -14.14 -4.73 6.76
N VAL A 346 -13.51 -5.45 5.84
CA VAL A 346 -14.18 -6.04 4.66
C VAL A 346 -14.95 -7.31 5.01
N LEU A 347 -14.40 -8.15 5.89
CA LEU A 347 -14.93 -9.50 6.15
C LEU A 347 -15.82 -9.60 7.40
N ALA A 348 -15.60 -8.75 8.39
CA ALA A 348 -16.22 -8.88 9.71
C ALA A 348 -17.15 -7.72 10.11
N CYS A 349 -17.00 -6.54 9.51
CA CYS A 349 -17.93 -5.43 9.75
C CYS A 349 -19.16 -5.54 8.85
N GLU A 350 -20.33 -5.19 9.39
CA GLU A 350 -21.54 -5.04 8.59
C GLU A 350 -21.49 -3.72 7.81
N ASP A 351 -22.19 -3.68 6.67
CA ASP A 351 -22.39 -2.45 5.88
C ASP A 351 -23.49 -1.57 6.52
N GLU A 352 -23.47 -1.42 7.86
CA GLU A 352 -24.27 -0.38 8.49
C GLU A 352 -23.77 0.96 7.95
N LYS A 353 -24.71 1.85 7.57
CA LYS A 353 -24.41 3.22 7.16
C LYS A 353 -23.78 3.99 8.32
N GLY A 354 -22.51 3.73 8.59
CA GLY A 354 -21.72 4.43 9.58
C GLY A 354 -21.31 5.78 9.01
N HIS A 355 -21.60 6.85 9.74
CA HIS A 355 -21.28 8.23 9.39
C HIS A 355 -19.77 8.59 9.38
N ASP A 356 -18.86 7.60 9.37
CA ASP A 356 -17.43 7.81 9.63
C ASP A 356 -16.51 7.65 8.39
N GLY A 357 -17.01 7.38 7.18
CA GLY A 357 -16.19 7.46 5.95
C GLY A 357 -15.07 6.42 5.82
N ASP A 358 -15.18 5.30 6.54
CA ASP A 358 -14.16 4.23 6.62
C ASP A 358 -14.54 3.01 5.76
N CYS A 359 -14.90 3.19 4.49
CA CYS A 359 -15.07 2.05 3.57
C CYS A 359 -13.70 1.47 3.18
N GLU A 360 -13.62 0.17 2.91
CA GLU A 360 -12.38 -0.48 2.42
C GLU A 360 -12.64 -1.36 1.18
N ARG A 361 -13.82 -1.19 0.57
CA ARG A 361 -14.27 -2.03 -0.55
C ARG A 361 -13.64 -1.58 -1.86
N ARG A 362 -12.60 -2.27 -2.31
CA ARG A 362 -11.95 -2.00 -3.59
C ARG A 362 -12.85 -2.39 -4.78
N GLU A 363 -12.61 -1.73 -5.89
CA GLU A 363 -13.19 -2.03 -7.20
C GLU A 363 -12.04 -2.13 -8.21
N ARG A 364 -12.17 -3.04 -9.17
CA ARG A 364 -11.23 -3.22 -10.27
C ARG A 364 -11.22 -2.02 -11.19
N GLY A 365 -10.14 -1.88 -11.97
CA GLY A 365 -10.03 -0.84 -12.99
C GLY A 365 -11.19 -0.84 -13.99
N SER A 366 -11.75 -2.00 -14.33
CA SER A 366 -12.93 -2.10 -15.20
C SER A 366 -14.19 -1.50 -14.56
N GLN A 367 -14.44 -1.78 -13.28
CA GLN A 367 -15.58 -1.23 -12.54
C GLN A 367 -15.46 0.29 -12.38
N TRP A 368 -14.26 0.80 -12.09
CA TRP A 368 -14.01 2.24 -12.06
C TRP A 368 -14.16 2.88 -13.44
N SER A 369 -13.69 2.21 -14.50
CA SER A 369 -13.82 2.70 -15.86
C SER A 369 -15.29 2.86 -16.27
N GLU A 370 -16.16 1.92 -15.93
CA GLU A 370 -17.61 2.03 -16.17
C GLU A 370 -18.20 3.28 -15.51
N ARG A 371 -17.86 3.55 -14.24
CA ARG A 371 -18.33 4.73 -13.51
C ARG A 371 -17.81 6.03 -14.13
N LEU A 372 -16.53 6.08 -14.48
CA LEU A 372 -15.89 7.28 -15.03
C LEU A 372 -16.42 7.60 -16.43
N LYS A 373 -16.71 6.58 -17.26
CA LYS A 373 -17.32 6.72 -18.58
C LYS A 373 -18.71 7.37 -18.58
N GLU A 374 -19.38 7.49 -17.42
CA GLU A 374 -20.66 8.21 -17.31
C GLU A 374 -20.52 9.71 -17.58
N VAL A 375 -19.37 10.33 -17.24
CA VAL A 375 -19.17 11.78 -17.32
C VAL A 375 -17.77 12.20 -17.80
N PHE A 376 -16.93 11.25 -18.19
CA PHE A 376 -15.58 11.48 -18.72
C PHE A 376 -15.27 10.56 -19.89
N SER A 377 -14.32 10.97 -20.72
CA SER A 377 -13.71 10.16 -21.78
C SER A 377 -12.32 9.66 -21.36
N PRO A 378 -11.97 8.38 -21.63
CA PRO A 378 -10.65 7.85 -21.29
C PRO A 378 -9.54 8.48 -22.15
N VAL A 379 -8.37 8.66 -21.56
CA VAL A 379 -7.15 9.14 -22.23
C VAL A 379 -6.06 8.07 -22.10
N GLY A 380 -5.51 7.66 -23.24
CA GLY A 380 -4.34 6.77 -23.26
C GLY A 380 -3.09 7.50 -22.77
N PHE A 381 -2.21 6.78 -22.06
CA PHE A 381 -0.89 7.29 -21.72
C PHE A 381 0.00 7.36 -22.97
N SER A 382 0.78 8.43 -23.09
CA SER A 382 1.74 8.60 -24.18
C SER A 382 2.87 7.56 -24.12
N ASP A 383 3.59 7.38 -25.23
CA ASP A 383 4.77 6.52 -25.28
C ASP A 383 5.85 7.00 -24.30
N ASP A 384 6.03 8.32 -24.14
CA ASP A 384 6.98 8.92 -23.20
C ASP A 384 6.62 8.57 -21.75
N CYS A 385 5.34 8.72 -21.38
CA CYS A 385 4.84 8.33 -20.04
C CYS A 385 5.02 6.82 -19.78
N VAL A 386 4.74 5.99 -20.79
CA VAL A 386 4.95 4.54 -20.70
C VAL A 386 6.44 4.19 -20.56
N ASP A 387 7.33 4.93 -21.23
CA ASP A 387 8.78 4.75 -21.09
C ASP A 387 9.31 5.21 -19.73
N ASP A 388 8.74 6.26 -19.13
CA ASP A 388 9.01 6.65 -17.74
C ASP A 388 8.58 5.56 -16.75
N VAL A 389 7.41 4.95 -16.95
CA VAL A 389 6.97 3.78 -16.17
C VAL A 389 7.95 2.63 -16.33
N LYS A 390 8.38 2.29 -17.55
CA LYS A 390 9.40 1.24 -17.77
C LYS A 390 10.72 1.59 -17.06
N ALA A 391 11.14 2.85 -17.11
CA ALA A 391 12.37 3.32 -16.47
C ALA A 391 12.27 3.23 -14.94
N LEU A 392 11.10 3.52 -14.36
CA LEU A 392 10.81 3.30 -12.94
C LEU A 392 10.95 1.82 -12.58
N LEU A 393 10.27 0.91 -13.30
CA LEU A 393 10.24 -0.51 -12.95
C LEU A 393 11.63 -1.17 -12.99
N LYS A 394 12.53 -0.71 -13.88
CA LYS A 394 13.93 -1.15 -13.94
C LYS A 394 14.74 -0.86 -12.67
N ARG A 395 14.27 0.02 -11.78
CA ARG A 395 14.91 0.35 -10.50
C ARG A 395 14.64 -0.68 -9.41
N TYR A 396 13.65 -1.55 -9.62
CA TYR A 396 13.21 -2.55 -8.64
C TYR A 396 13.67 -3.96 -9.00
N ARG A 397 13.42 -4.92 -8.10
CA ARG A 397 13.70 -6.33 -8.34
C ARG A 397 12.91 -6.86 -9.55
N THR A 398 13.38 -7.94 -10.15
CA THR A 398 12.64 -8.63 -11.21
C THR A 398 11.28 -9.13 -10.71
N GLY A 399 10.30 -9.23 -11.61
CA GLY A 399 8.94 -9.67 -11.29
C GLY A 399 7.90 -8.55 -11.41
N TRP A 400 8.33 -7.29 -11.52
CA TRP A 400 7.46 -6.17 -11.85
C TRP A 400 7.38 -5.97 -13.36
N SER A 401 6.17 -5.78 -13.88
CA SER A 401 5.92 -5.41 -15.27
C SER A 401 4.72 -4.46 -15.36
N HIS A 402 4.43 -3.97 -16.57
CA HIS A 402 3.24 -3.19 -16.85
C HIS A 402 2.45 -3.84 -18.00
N VAL A 403 1.13 -3.66 -17.98
CA VAL A 403 0.23 -4.11 -19.04
C VAL A 403 -0.66 -2.94 -19.45
N LEU A 404 -0.60 -2.57 -20.73
CA LEU A 404 -1.54 -1.63 -21.30
C LEU A 404 -2.86 -2.34 -21.57
N THR A 405 -3.97 -1.67 -21.25
CA THR A 405 -5.29 -2.13 -21.66
C THR A 405 -5.42 -2.14 -23.19
N GLN A 406 -6.05 -3.17 -23.74
CA GLN A 406 -6.32 -3.27 -25.18
C GLN A 406 -7.83 -3.35 -25.40
N GLY A 407 -8.35 -2.53 -26.33
CA GLY A 407 -9.78 -2.49 -26.70
C GLY A 407 -10.56 -1.34 -26.06
N ASP A 408 -11.84 -1.20 -26.46
CA ASP A 408 -12.71 -0.08 -26.06
C ASP A 408 -13.23 -0.19 -24.60
N ASP A 409 -13.19 -1.40 -24.02
CA ASP A 409 -13.87 -1.70 -22.76
C ASP A 409 -13.08 -1.35 -21.50
N SER A 410 -11.74 -1.30 -21.57
CA SER A 410 -10.86 -0.96 -20.44
C SER A 410 -9.85 0.11 -20.84
N SER A 411 -9.70 1.16 -20.03
CA SER A 411 -8.70 2.21 -20.23
C SER A 411 -7.64 2.17 -19.12
N GLY A 412 -6.45 2.69 -19.42
CA GLY A 412 -5.35 2.82 -18.47
C GLY A 412 -4.27 1.74 -18.58
N ILE A 413 -3.44 1.67 -17.55
CA ILE A 413 -2.25 0.84 -17.45
C ILE A 413 -2.24 0.11 -16.11
N TYR A 414 -1.87 -1.16 -16.12
CA TYR A 414 -1.75 -1.99 -14.94
C TYR A 414 -0.29 -2.17 -14.55
N LEU A 415 0.01 -2.04 -13.27
CA LEU A 415 1.19 -2.62 -12.65
C LEU A 415 0.90 -4.10 -12.38
N THR A 416 1.85 -4.96 -12.75
CA THR A 416 1.78 -6.38 -12.49
C THR A 416 2.95 -6.84 -11.62
N TRP A 417 2.68 -7.79 -10.73
CA TRP A 417 3.68 -8.49 -9.95
C TRP A 417 3.55 -9.99 -10.26
N LYS A 418 4.61 -10.58 -10.84
CA LYS A 418 4.60 -11.96 -11.35
C LYS A 418 3.40 -12.24 -12.26
N ASP A 419 3.19 -11.34 -13.21
CA ASP A 419 2.11 -11.37 -14.21
C ASP A 419 0.68 -11.17 -13.66
N GLU A 420 0.50 -10.99 -12.35
CA GLU A 420 -0.78 -10.66 -11.72
C GLU A 420 -0.95 -9.15 -11.58
N ALA A 421 -2.07 -8.60 -12.06
CA ALA A 421 -2.38 -7.18 -11.90
C ALA A 421 -2.64 -6.81 -10.44
N VAL A 422 -2.01 -5.73 -9.98
CA VAL A 422 -2.05 -5.30 -8.57
C VAL A 422 -2.49 -3.86 -8.38
N VAL A 423 -2.12 -2.97 -9.31
CA VAL A 423 -2.46 -1.55 -9.26
C VAL A 423 -2.86 -1.13 -10.67
N TRP A 424 -3.95 -0.39 -10.78
CA TRP A 424 -4.44 0.20 -12.00
C TRP A 424 -4.25 1.72 -11.94
N ALA A 425 -3.77 2.31 -13.02
CA ALA A 425 -3.67 3.75 -13.22
C ALA A 425 -4.38 4.15 -14.52
N SER A 426 -5.09 5.27 -14.51
CA SER A 426 -5.82 5.78 -15.67
C SER A 426 -5.91 7.31 -15.67
N ALA A 427 -6.14 7.89 -16.86
CA ALA A 427 -6.35 9.31 -17.06
C ALA A 427 -7.64 9.55 -17.87
N TRP A 428 -8.32 10.67 -17.58
CA TRP A 428 -9.66 10.97 -18.07
C TRP A 428 -9.83 12.46 -18.34
N LYS A 429 -10.63 12.81 -19.35
CA LYS A 429 -11.00 14.19 -19.71
C LYS A 429 -12.53 14.37 -19.68
N PRO A 430 -13.06 15.57 -19.39
CA PRO A 430 -14.50 15.84 -19.41
C PRO A 430 -15.19 15.42 -20.71
#